data_AF-A0A523R1G3-F1
#
_entry.id   AF-A0A523R1G3-F1
#
_cell.length_a   1.000
_cell.length_b   1.000
_cell.length_c   1.000
_cell.angle_alpha   90.00
_cell.angle_beta   90.00
_cell.angle_gamma   90.00
#
_symmetry.space_group_name_H-M   'P 1'
#
loop_
_entity.id
_entity.type
_entity.pdbx_description
1 polymer ?
#
loop_
_entity_poly.entity_id
_entity_poly.type
_entity_poly.pdbx_seq_one_letter_code
_entity_poly.pdbx_strand_id
1 'polypeptide(L)'
;STVYACGLRLQEALYLQTSDIDSKRMMLYIHRGKGAKDRYVPLPKETLQLLRRYWKTHRNQNLIFPALGRGHTGGPTSTIPMNRASVQGALIRSVKKAGIIKKISVHTLRHSYATHLLEQGVNIRVIQRYMGHKSLETTMRYLHLTRKGQEDAYEIINSFMTGFTYDRT
;
A
#
# COMPACT_ATOMS: atom_id res chain seq x y z
N SER A 1 9.85 -1.98 0.89
CA SER A 1 8.80 -3.01 1.08
C SER A 1 7.48 -2.39 1.54
N THR A 2 7.45 -1.62 2.63
CA THR A 2 6.22 -1.09 3.27
C THR A 2 5.30 -0.31 2.33
N VAL A 3 5.85 0.54 1.45
CA VAL A 3 5.04 1.32 0.48
C VAL A 3 4.23 0.42 -0.45
N TYR A 4 4.85 -0.64 -0.98
CA TYR A 4 4.17 -1.60 -1.85
C TYR A 4 3.18 -2.42 -1.02
N ALA A 5 3.62 -3.02 0.08
CA ALA A 5 2.81 -3.97 0.84
C ALA A 5 1.54 -3.38 1.45
N CYS A 6 1.53 -2.08 1.76
CA CYS A 6 0.40 -1.38 2.36
C CYS A 6 -0.18 -0.27 1.46
N GLY A 7 0.27 -0.15 0.21
CA GLY A 7 -0.23 0.85 -0.74
C GLY A 7 -0.03 2.32 -0.32
N LEU A 8 0.98 2.63 0.50
CA LEU A 8 1.18 3.97 1.09
C LEU A 8 1.73 5.00 0.09
N ARG A 9 1.49 6.29 0.30
CA ARG A 9 2.25 7.34 -0.38
C ARG A 9 3.64 7.38 0.25
N LEU A 10 4.64 7.84 -0.50
CA LEU A 10 5.99 7.99 0.06
C LEU A 10 5.99 8.88 1.30
N GLN A 11 5.29 10.01 1.25
CA GLN A 11 5.17 10.91 2.40
C GLN A 11 4.50 10.24 3.61
N GLU A 12 3.41 9.50 3.39
CA GLU A 12 2.71 8.77 4.46
C GLU A 12 3.63 7.72 5.10
N ALA A 13 4.40 6.98 4.28
CA ALA A 13 5.34 5.99 4.79
C ALA A 13 6.50 6.63 5.57
N LEU A 14 7.03 7.77 5.12
CA LEU A 14 8.13 8.47 5.80
C LEU A 14 7.75 8.95 7.20
N TYR A 15 6.51 9.41 7.38
CA TYR A 15 6.00 9.96 8.64
C TYR A 15 5.30 8.93 9.51
N LEU A 16 5.37 7.64 9.15
CA LEU A 16 4.74 6.56 9.90
C LEU A 16 5.34 6.47 11.30
N GLN A 17 4.47 6.47 12.31
CA GLN A 17 4.86 6.40 13.71
C GLN A 17 4.73 4.97 14.26
N THR A 18 5.39 4.71 15.38
CA THR A 18 5.29 3.44 16.13
C THR A 18 3.87 3.21 16.64
N SER A 19 3.20 4.29 17.09
CA SER A 19 1.81 4.29 17.55
C SER A 19 0.79 3.96 16.46
N ASP A 20 1.15 4.17 15.19
CA ASP A 20 0.26 3.91 14.06
C ASP A 20 0.10 2.42 13.76
N ILE A 21 0.93 1.57 14.38
CA ILE A 21 0.94 0.13 14.16
C ILE A 21 0.02 -0.58 15.16
N ASP A 22 -1.19 -0.92 14.73
CA ASP A 22 -2.05 -1.83 15.47
C ASP A 22 -1.73 -3.29 15.11
N SER A 23 -0.78 -3.87 15.85
CA SER A 23 -0.38 -5.27 15.65
C SER A 23 -1.38 -6.31 16.15
N LYS A 24 -2.42 -5.91 16.91
CA LYS A 24 -3.48 -6.82 17.35
C LYS A 24 -4.51 -6.99 16.24
N ARG A 25 -4.90 -5.88 15.60
CA ARG A 25 -5.84 -5.87 14.48
C ARG A 25 -5.17 -6.06 13.12
N MET A 26 -3.84 -6.08 13.07
CA MET A 26 -3.03 -6.11 11.84
C MET A 26 -3.41 -4.99 10.88
N MET A 27 -3.48 -3.76 11.40
CA MET A 27 -3.79 -2.56 10.63
C MET A 27 -2.74 -1.48 10.90
N LEU A 28 -2.52 -0.62 9.90
CA LEU A 28 -1.80 0.63 10.03
C LEU A 28 -2.78 1.80 9.98
N TYR A 29 -2.66 2.73 10.92
CA TYR A 29 -3.36 4.00 10.86
C TYR A 29 -2.56 5.02 10.06
N ILE A 30 -3.20 5.69 9.10
CA ILE A 30 -2.55 6.68 8.25
C ILE A 30 -3.19 8.04 8.49
N HIS A 31 -2.43 8.90 9.18
CA HIS A 31 -2.79 10.29 9.42
C HIS A 31 -2.76 11.13 8.13
N ARG A 32 -3.72 12.03 7.98
CA ARG A 32 -3.73 13.12 6.98
C ARG A 32 -3.46 12.65 5.55
N GLY A 33 -4.16 11.61 5.09
CA GLY A 33 -4.12 11.15 3.71
C GLY A 33 -4.58 12.23 2.70
N LYS A 34 -4.43 11.98 1.38
CA LYS A 34 -4.87 12.92 0.32
C LYS A 34 -6.33 13.33 0.54
N GLY A 35 -6.54 14.60 0.88
CA GLY A 35 -7.84 15.13 1.24
C GLY A 35 -8.15 15.28 2.71
N ALA A 36 -7.13 15.19 3.58
CA ALA A 36 -7.24 15.33 5.03
C ALA A 36 -8.17 14.28 5.67
N LYS A 37 -8.25 13.08 5.07
CA LYS A 37 -8.99 11.96 5.67
C LYS A 37 -8.02 10.90 6.16
N ASP A 38 -8.19 10.57 7.42
CA ASP A 38 -7.50 9.46 8.05
C ASP A 38 -8.09 8.13 7.56
N ARG A 39 -7.28 7.08 7.57
CA ARG A 39 -7.73 5.75 7.15
C ARG A 39 -6.90 4.65 7.80
N TYR A 40 -7.50 3.47 7.86
CA TYR A 40 -6.79 2.24 8.17
C TYR A 40 -6.44 1.48 6.89
N VAL A 41 -5.24 0.91 6.85
CA VAL A 41 -4.82 -0.01 5.79
C VAL A 41 -4.38 -1.35 6.39
N PRO A 42 -4.64 -2.48 5.72
CA PRO A 42 -4.16 -3.77 6.18
C PRO A 42 -2.64 -3.81 6.31
N LEU A 43 -2.16 -4.46 7.36
CA LEU A 43 -0.75 -4.70 7.61
C LEU A 43 -0.44 -6.20 7.43
N PRO A 44 0.24 -6.60 6.35
CA PRO A 44 0.66 -7.99 6.20
C PRO A 44 1.64 -8.39 7.32
N LYS A 45 1.51 -9.62 7.83
CA LYS A 45 2.34 -10.16 8.92
C LYS A 45 3.84 -10.04 8.63
N GLU A 46 4.27 -10.33 7.41
CA GLU A 46 5.68 -10.23 7.03
C GLU A 46 6.19 -8.79 6.98
N THR A 47 5.30 -7.84 6.65
CA THR A 47 5.63 -6.42 6.71
C THR A 47 5.82 -5.98 8.16
N LEU A 48 4.95 -6.40 9.08
CA LEU A 48 5.13 -6.12 10.52
C LEU A 48 6.46 -6.67 11.05
N GLN A 49 6.83 -7.90 10.67
CA GLN A 49 8.11 -8.47 11.08
C GLN A 49 9.31 -7.70 10.54
N LEU A 50 9.26 -7.26 9.27
CA LEU A 50 10.28 -6.39 8.68
C LEU A 50 10.37 -5.05 9.42
N LEU A 51 9.24 -4.42 9.73
CA LEU A 51 9.19 -3.17 10.49
C LEU A 51 9.79 -3.33 11.88
N ARG A 52 9.45 -4.42 12.60
CA ARG A 52 10.04 -4.72 13.93
C ARG A 52 11.55 -4.93 13.86
N ARG A 53 12.03 -5.67 12.86
CA ARG A 53 13.48 -5.87 12.65
C ARG A 53 14.19 -4.55 12.36
N TYR A 54 13.62 -3.73 11.49
CA TYR A 54 14.16 -2.42 11.17
C TYR A 54 14.18 -1.50 12.39
N TRP A 55 13.07 -1.43 13.12
CA TRP A 55 12.95 -0.64 14.35
C TRP A 55 14.02 -0.99 15.38
N LYS A 56 14.38 -2.27 15.54
CA LYS A 56 15.44 -2.69 16.46
C LYS A 56 16.82 -2.09 16.16
N THR A 57 17.07 -1.62 14.93
CA THR A 57 18.37 -1.03 14.54
C THR A 57 18.56 0.38 15.07
N HIS A 58 17.48 1.10 15.41
CA HIS A 58 17.54 2.48 15.87
C HIS A 58 16.69 2.76 17.12
N ARG A 59 15.70 1.92 17.46
CA ARG A 59 14.83 2.01 18.65
C ARG A 59 14.23 3.40 18.89
N ASN A 60 13.90 4.11 17.81
CA ASN A 60 13.25 5.41 17.90
C ASN A 60 11.84 5.25 18.46
N GLN A 61 11.48 6.01 19.48
CA GLN A 61 10.20 5.84 20.17
C GLN A 61 9.01 6.30 19.33
N ASN A 62 9.22 7.25 18.41
CA ASN A 62 8.15 7.91 17.67
C ASN A 62 8.09 7.45 16.21
N LEU A 63 9.19 7.55 15.47
CA LEU A 63 9.22 7.31 14.03
C LEU A 63 9.66 5.88 13.69
N ILE A 64 8.98 5.27 12.72
CA ILE A 64 9.41 4.00 12.14
C ILE A 64 10.61 4.20 11.21
N PHE A 65 10.70 5.34 10.51
CA PHE A 65 11.78 5.64 9.56
C PHE A 65 12.50 6.95 9.90
N PRO A 66 13.24 7.02 11.02
CA PRO A 66 13.95 8.24 11.41
C PRO A 66 15.14 8.54 10.49
N ALA A 67 15.54 9.81 10.41
CA ALA A 67 16.81 10.16 9.78
C ALA A 67 17.98 9.71 10.67
N LEU A 68 18.87 8.87 10.15
CA LEU A 68 20.00 8.31 10.91
C LEU A 68 21.23 9.22 10.99
N GLY A 69 21.26 10.31 10.22
CA GLY A 69 22.43 11.20 10.11
C GLY A 69 23.61 10.58 9.35
N ARG A 70 24.71 11.34 9.19
CA ARG A 70 25.90 10.92 8.43
C ARG A 70 26.61 9.70 9.04
N GLY A 71 26.55 9.54 10.36
CA GLY A 71 27.16 8.43 11.09
C GLY A 71 26.24 7.23 11.33
N HIS A 72 25.01 7.24 10.80
CA HIS A 72 23.99 6.19 11.02
C HIS A 72 23.55 5.94 12.47
N THR A 73 24.03 6.73 13.43
CA THR A 73 23.76 6.59 14.87
C THR A 73 22.66 7.51 15.40
N GLY A 74 22.23 8.51 14.62
CA GLY A 74 21.24 9.50 15.04
C GLY A 74 19.79 9.00 15.08
N GLY A 75 19.55 7.74 14.72
CA GLY A 75 18.22 7.15 14.65
C GLY A 75 17.39 7.23 15.94
N PRO A 76 17.92 6.89 17.14
CA PRO A 76 17.14 6.86 18.38
C PRO A 76 16.55 8.21 18.78
N THR A 77 17.28 9.31 18.57
CA THR A 77 16.91 10.66 19.01
C THR A 77 16.35 11.54 17.88
N SER A 78 16.31 11.04 16.65
CA SER A 78 15.84 11.79 15.49
C SER A 78 14.36 12.18 15.63
N THR A 79 14.06 13.46 15.47
CA THR A 79 12.70 13.99 15.40
C THR A 79 12.19 14.13 13.97
N ILE A 80 13.08 13.95 12.98
CA ILE A 80 12.78 14.10 11.56
C ILE A 80 12.81 12.74 10.85
N PRO A 81 11.93 12.54 9.85
CA PRO A 81 11.94 11.30 9.07
C PRO A 81 13.11 11.24 8.11
N MET A 82 13.41 10.05 7.61
CA MET A 82 14.44 9.85 6.60
C MET A 82 14.16 10.67 5.33
N ASN A 83 15.21 11.12 4.66
CA ASN A 83 15.06 11.97 3.49
C ASN A 83 14.46 11.19 2.30
N ARG A 84 13.48 11.81 1.62
CA ARG A 84 12.86 11.31 0.39
C ARG A 84 13.88 10.92 -0.69
N ALA A 85 14.91 11.74 -0.90
CA ALA A 85 15.97 11.50 -1.86
C ALA A 85 16.77 10.23 -1.52
N SER A 86 16.99 9.95 -0.23
CA SER A 86 17.65 8.71 0.21
C SER A 86 16.82 7.48 -0.14
N VAL A 87 15.50 7.54 0.02
CA VAL A 87 14.59 6.44 -0.36
C VAL A 87 14.58 6.24 -1.87
N GLN A 88 14.49 7.33 -2.64
CA GLN A 88 14.52 7.26 -4.11
C GLN A 88 15.86 6.71 -4.62
N GLY A 89 16.98 7.18 -4.07
CA GLY A 89 18.31 6.68 -4.41
C GLY A 89 18.48 5.19 -4.05
N ALA A 90 17.97 4.76 -2.89
CA ALA A 90 17.96 3.35 -2.51
C ALA A 90 17.16 2.49 -3.50
N LEU A 91 15.97 2.95 -3.90
CA LEU A 91 15.15 2.25 -4.90
C LEU A 91 15.87 2.13 -6.24
N ILE A 92 16.46 3.23 -6.75
CA ILE A 92 17.19 3.22 -8.03
C ILE A 92 18.34 2.22 -8.00
N ARG A 93 19.11 2.18 -6.90
CA ARG A 93 20.19 1.19 -6.74
C ARG A 93 19.66 -0.24 -6.74
N SER A 94 18.54 -0.50 -6.06
CA SER A 94 17.90 -1.82 -6.07
C SER A 94 17.39 -2.22 -7.45
N VAL A 95 16.78 -1.30 -8.20
CA VAL A 95 16.29 -1.51 -9.57
C VAL A 95 17.44 -1.84 -10.51
N LYS A 96 18.55 -1.09 -10.42
CA LYS A 96 19.77 -1.36 -11.20
C LYS A 96 20.37 -2.72 -10.86
N LYS A 97 20.45 -3.07 -9.57
CA LYS A 97 20.95 -4.38 -9.12
C LYS A 97 20.08 -5.54 -9.60
N ALA A 98 18.77 -5.32 -9.72
CA ALA A 98 17.83 -6.32 -10.23
C ALA A 98 17.80 -6.44 -11.76
N GLY A 99 18.61 -5.67 -12.49
CA GLY A 99 18.65 -5.71 -13.96
C GLY A 99 17.39 -5.13 -14.63
N ILE A 100 16.59 -4.35 -13.91
CA ILE A 100 15.35 -3.80 -14.46
C ILE A 100 15.65 -2.52 -15.26
N ILE A 101 15.34 -2.56 -16.55
CA ILE A 101 15.60 -1.46 -17.51
C ILE A 101 14.52 -0.36 -17.39
N LYS A 102 13.32 -0.71 -16.93
CA LYS A 102 12.19 0.23 -16.82
C LYS A 102 12.43 1.27 -15.73
N LYS A 103 11.99 2.51 -15.98
CA LYS A 103 11.98 3.59 -14.97
C LYS A 103 10.97 3.25 -13.87
N ILE A 104 11.47 2.88 -12.69
CA ILE A 104 10.65 2.58 -11.51
C ILE A 104 10.79 3.71 -10.50
N SER A 105 9.64 4.16 -9.99
CA SER A 105 9.57 5.08 -8.86
C SER A 105 8.76 4.47 -7.72
N VAL A 106 8.77 5.13 -6.55
CA VAL A 106 7.91 4.75 -5.43
C VAL A 106 6.42 4.86 -5.82
N HIS A 107 6.08 5.76 -6.74
CA HIS A 107 4.72 5.85 -7.26
C HIS A 107 4.35 4.64 -8.11
N THR A 108 5.30 4.13 -8.91
CA THR A 108 5.14 2.90 -9.70
C THR A 108 4.82 1.71 -8.78
N LEU A 109 5.57 1.55 -7.68
CA LEU A 109 5.31 0.48 -6.71
C LEU A 109 3.90 0.55 -6.12
N ARG A 110 3.43 1.77 -5.79
CA ARG A 110 2.07 1.97 -5.28
C ARG A 110 1.00 1.65 -6.32
N HIS A 111 1.23 1.96 -7.59
CA HIS A 111 0.32 1.58 -8.68
C HIS A 111 0.27 0.06 -8.84
N SER A 112 1.42 -0.61 -8.83
CA SER A 112 1.49 -2.08 -8.90
C SER A 112 0.72 -2.76 -7.77
N TYR A 113 0.74 -2.21 -6.55
CA TYR A 113 -0.11 -2.71 -5.45
C TYR A 113 -1.59 -2.70 -5.82
N ALA A 114 -2.09 -1.60 -6.39
CA ALA A 114 -3.49 -1.46 -6.76
C ALA A 114 -3.89 -2.44 -7.88
N THR A 115 -3.07 -2.51 -8.93
CA THR A 115 -3.27 -3.44 -10.04
C THR A 115 -3.28 -4.89 -9.56
N HIS A 116 -2.29 -5.31 -8.75
CA HIS A 116 -2.25 -6.68 -8.24
C HIS A 116 -3.45 -7.02 -7.37
N LEU A 117 -3.90 -6.12 -6.47
CA LEU A 117 -5.11 -6.38 -5.69
C LEU A 117 -6.34 -6.54 -6.58
N LEU A 118 -6.46 -5.74 -7.63
CA LEU A 118 -7.55 -5.82 -8.58
C LEU A 118 -7.52 -7.13 -9.38
N GLU A 119 -6.34 -7.57 -9.84
CA GLU A 119 -6.15 -8.87 -10.52
C GLU A 119 -6.51 -10.07 -9.62
N GLN A 120 -6.28 -9.93 -8.31
CA GLN A 120 -6.72 -10.92 -7.32
C GLN A 120 -8.22 -10.82 -6.99
N GLY A 121 -8.98 -9.94 -7.65
CA GLY A 121 -10.42 -9.81 -7.49
C GLY A 121 -10.84 -8.98 -6.27
N VAL A 122 -9.93 -8.22 -5.65
CA VAL A 122 -10.31 -7.34 -4.54
C VAL A 122 -11.19 -6.22 -5.06
N ASN A 123 -12.32 -5.99 -4.36
CA ASN A 123 -13.28 -4.97 -4.73
C ASN A 123 -12.64 -3.58 -4.88
N ILE A 124 -12.90 -2.91 -6.00
CA ILE A 124 -12.29 -1.62 -6.34
C ILE A 124 -12.58 -0.52 -5.30
N ARG A 125 -13.75 -0.52 -4.65
CA ARG A 125 -14.06 0.46 -3.58
C ARG A 125 -13.21 0.22 -2.33
N VAL A 126 -12.87 -1.04 -2.04
CA VAL A 126 -11.95 -1.40 -0.95
C VAL A 126 -10.54 -0.90 -1.27
N ILE A 127 -10.06 -1.13 -2.51
CA ILE A 127 -8.76 -0.63 -2.98
C ILE A 127 -8.73 0.91 -2.91
N GLN A 128 -9.77 1.59 -3.41
CA GLN A 128 -9.89 3.05 -3.35
C GLN A 128 -9.76 3.57 -1.91
N ARG A 129 -10.44 2.91 -0.95
CA ARG A 129 -10.37 3.26 0.47
C ARG A 129 -8.96 3.08 1.03
N TYR A 130 -8.29 1.96 0.77
CA TYR A 130 -6.91 1.72 1.24
C TYR A 130 -5.90 2.69 0.64
N MET A 131 -6.08 3.07 -0.62
CA MET A 131 -5.23 4.06 -1.26
C MET A 131 -5.58 5.50 -0.85
N GLY A 132 -6.75 5.75 -0.28
CA GLY A 132 -7.22 7.10 0.04
C GLY A 132 -7.33 7.96 -1.23
N HIS A 133 -7.98 7.43 -2.27
CA HIS A 133 -8.28 8.19 -3.50
C HIS A 133 -9.63 8.88 -3.36
N LYS A 134 -9.66 10.22 -3.52
CA LYS A 134 -10.89 11.02 -3.44
C LYS A 134 -11.90 10.66 -4.54
N SER A 135 -11.39 10.41 -5.75
CA SER A 135 -12.22 10.03 -6.91
C SER A 135 -11.96 8.58 -7.28
N LEU A 136 -13.03 7.89 -7.65
CA LEU A 136 -12.97 6.55 -8.21
C LEU A 136 -12.22 6.56 -9.54
N GLU A 137 -12.25 7.66 -10.30
CA GLU A 137 -11.57 7.82 -11.59
C GLU A 137 -10.07 7.52 -11.55
N THR A 138 -9.39 7.93 -10.47
CA THR A 138 -7.96 7.60 -10.28
C THR A 138 -7.74 6.10 -10.08
N THR A 139 -8.74 5.39 -9.57
CA THR A 139 -8.72 3.95 -9.31
C THR A 139 -9.23 3.15 -10.52
N MET A 140 -10.16 3.71 -11.31
CA MET A 140 -10.61 3.13 -12.59
C MET A 140 -9.49 3.05 -13.62
N ARG A 141 -8.42 3.83 -13.45
CA ARG A 141 -7.18 3.64 -14.23
C ARG A 141 -6.55 2.25 -14.07
N TYR A 142 -6.93 1.46 -13.07
CA TYR A 142 -6.43 0.10 -12.94
C TYR A 142 -7.32 -0.92 -13.67
N LEU A 143 -8.61 -0.61 -13.91
CA LEU A 143 -9.55 -1.53 -14.55
C LEU A 143 -9.17 -1.88 -15.98
N HIS A 144 -8.70 -0.90 -16.76
CA HIS A 144 -8.24 -1.16 -18.13
C HIS A 144 -6.95 -1.98 -18.21
N LEU A 145 -6.25 -2.16 -17.08
CA LEU A 145 -5.03 -2.97 -16.99
C LEU A 145 -5.33 -4.43 -16.62
N THR A 146 -6.57 -4.75 -16.24
CA THR A 146 -6.95 -6.09 -15.76
C THR A 146 -8.00 -6.72 -16.67
N ARG A 147 -7.79 -7.97 -17.09
CA ARG A 147 -8.76 -8.73 -17.91
C ARG A 147 -9.96 -9.25 -17.09
N LYS A 148 -9.86 -9.25 -15.77
CA LYS A 148 -10.85 -9.79 -14.84
C LYS A 148 -12.00 -8.80 -14.64
N GLY A 149 -13.16 -9.14 -15.19
CA GLY A 149 -14.38 -8.31 -15.12
C GLY A 149 -15.29 -8.40 -16.35
N GLN A 150 -14.82 -9.06 -17.42
CA GLN A 150 -15.60 -9.30 -18.65
C GLN A 150 -15.95 -10.78 -18.89
N GLU A 151 -15.73 -11.66 -17.91
CA GLU A 151 -16.10 -13.07 -18.05
C GLU A 151 -17.56 -13.27 -17.61
N ASP A 152 -18.40 -13.46 -18.63
CA ASP A 152 -19.80 -13.89 -18.67
C ASP A 152 -20.76 -13.37 -17.60
N ALA A 153 -20.86 -12.05 -17.53
CA ALA A 153 -22.02 -11.39 -16.91
C ALA A 153 -23.34 -11.96 -17.47
N TYR A 154 -23.39 -12.31 -18.75
CA TYR A 154 -24.57 -12.88 -19.37
C TYR A 154 -24.94 -14.27 -18.81
N GLU A 155 -23.99 -15.20 -18.67
CA GLU A 155 -24.26 -16.52 -18.09
C GLU A 155 -24.60 -16.45 -16.60
N ILE A 156 -23.93 -15.58 -15.85
CA ILE A 156 -24.24 -15.36 -14.43
C ILE A 156 -25.64 -14.80 -14.25
N ILE A 157 -26.01 -13.79 -15.06
CA ILE A 157 -27.36 -13.19 -15.04
C ILE A 157 -28.39 -14.26 -15.41
N ASN A 158 -28.16 -15.04 -16.47
CA ASN A 158 -29.10 -16.07 -16.89
C ASN A 158 -29.26 -17.17 -15.83
N SER A 159 -28.16 -17.66 -15.24
CA SER A 159 -28.18 -18.66 -14.16
C SER A 159 -28.92 -18.15 -12.92
N PHE A 160 -28.72 -16.88 -12.54
CA PHE A 160 -29.43 -16.28 -11.42
C PHE A 160 -30.93 -16.12 -11.70
N MET A 161 -31.29 -15.69 -12.90
CA MET A 161 -32.70 -15.41 -13.25
C MET A 161 -33.52 -16.69 -13.46
N THR A 162 -32.92 -17.79 -13.90
CA THR A 162 -33.59 -19.10 -14.01
C THR A 162 -33.83 -19.76 -12.65
N GLY A 163 -33.05 -19.43 -11.62
CA GLY A 163 -33.29 -19.89 -10.25
C GLY A 163 -34.57 -19.35 -9.61
N PHE A 164 -35.10 -18.21 -10.09
CA PHE A 164 -36.36 -17.63 -9.58
C PHE A 164 -37.63 -18.23 -10.19
N THR A 165 -37.52 -18.92 -11.33
CA THR A 165 -38.69 -19.42 -12.05
C THR A 165 -39.22 -20.77 -11.54
N TYR A 166 -38.50 -21.47 -10.66
CA TYR A 166 -38.90 -22.80 -10.16
C TYR A 166 -39.38 -22.86 -8.70
N ASP A 167 -39.32 -21.76 -7.94
CA ASP A 167 -39.59 -21.76 -6.49
C ASP A 167 -40.91 -21.02 -6.11
N ARG A 168 -41.86 -20.94 -7.06
CA ARG A 168 -43.16 -20.24 -6.88
C ARG A 168 -44.37 -21.01 -7.45
N THR A 169 -44.41 -22.31 -7.26
CA THR A 169 -45.61 -23.16 -7.42
C THR A 169 -45.75 -24.07 -6.24
#